data_AF-A0A920FUU6-F1
#
_entry.id   AF-A0A920FUU6-F1
#
_cell.length_a   1.000
_cell.length_b   1.000
_cell.length_c   1.000
_cell.angle_alpha   90.00
_cell.angle_beta   90.00
_cell.angle_gamma   90.00
#
_symmetry.space_group_name_H-M   'P 1'
#
loop_
_entity.id
_entity.type
_entity.pdbx_description
1 polymer ?
#
loop_
_entity_poly.entity_id
_entity_poly.type
_entity_poly.pdbx_seq_one_letter_code
_entity_poly.pdbx_strand_id
1 'polypeptide(L)' 'MNSKNLHKIINTYKSKYINYFKTHARNRKLKMLDPYPRLIYVKGVGLFSVGTDLKSCKINADFSRDKC' A
#
# COMPACT_ATOMS: atom_id res chain seq x y z
N MET A 1 -11.86 -11.87 -10.95
CA MET A 1 -10.56 -11.21 -11.21
C MET A 1 -9.53 -12.31 -11.40
N ASN A 2 -8.93 -12.47 -12.59
CA ASN A 2 -7.95 -13.54 -12.86
C ASN A 2 -6.66 -13.32 -12.05
N SER A 3 -6.18 -14.36 -11.36
CA SER A 3 -5.03 -14.29 -10.42
C SER A 3 -3.75 -13.74 -11.06
N LYS A 4 -3.49 -14.05 -12.34
CA LYS A 4 -2.34 -13.53 -13.11
C LYS A 4 -2.32 -12.00 -13.22
N ASN A 5 -3.50 -11.37 -13.31
CA ASN A 5 -3.59 -9.92 -13.47
C ASN A 5 -3.38 -9.19 -12.14
N LEU A 6 -3.81 -9.81 -11.03
CA LEU A 6 -3.60 -9.28 -9.68
C LEU A 6 -2.11 -9.16 -9.34
N HIS A 7 -1.32 -10.18 -9.68
CA HIS A 7 0.12 -10.19 -9.43
C HIS A 7 0.85 -9.07 -10.17
N LYS A 8 0.43 -8.77 -11.41
CA LYS A 8 0.96 -7.67 -12.22
C LYS A 8 0.63 -6.30 -11.62
N ILE A 9 -0.60 -6.12 -11.14
CA ILE A 9 -1.06 -4.88 -10.49
C ILE A 9 -0.26 -4.64 -9.20
N ILE A 10 -0.10 -5.66 -8.36
CA ILE A 10 0.67 -5.58 -7.11
C ILE A 10 2.13 -5.23 -7.39
N ASN A 11 2.77 -5.89 -8.36
CA ASN A 11 4.15 -5.59 -8.72
C ASN A 11 4.32 -4.16 -9.26
N THR A 12 3.37 -3.70 -10.07
CA THR A 12 3.38 -2.32 -10.59
C THR A 12 3.26 -1.30 -9.46
N TYR A 13 2.36 -1.55 -8.51
CA TYR A 13 2.19 -0.72 -7.32
C TYR A 13 3.48 -0.66 -6.49
N LYS A 14 4.09 -1.83 -6.22
CA LYS A 14 5.36 -1.93 -5.46
C LYS A 14 6.47 -1.11 -6.10
N SER A 15 6.64 -1.20 -7.43
CA SER A 15 7.66 -0.43 -8.16
C SER A 15 7.42 1.08 -8.08
N LYS A 16 6.16 1.52 -8.18
CA LYS A 16 5.80 2.95 -8.02
C LYS A 16 6.12 3.46 -6.62
N TYR A 17 5.79 2.68 -5.58
CA TYR A 17 6.08 3.05 -4.19
C TYR A 17 7.58 3.15 -3.92
N ILE A 18 8.38 2.19 -4.39
CA ILE A 18 9.85 2.24 -4.26
C ILE A 18 10.42 3.49 -4.93
N ASN A 19 9.93 3.85 -6.12
CA ASN A 19 10.42 5.03 -6.83
C ASN A 19 10.06 6.32 -6.09
N TYR A 20 8.81 6.45 -5.62
CA TYR A 20 8.37 7.57 -4.78
C TYR A 20 9.21 7.70 -3.51
N PHE A 21 9.47 6.58 -2.83
CA PHE A 21 10.29 6.57 -1.63
C PHE A 21 11.72 7.03 -1.93
N LYS A 22 12.34 6.50 -2.99
CA LYS A 22 13.70 6.90 -3.39
C LYS A 22 13.79 8.39 -3.73
N THR A 23 12.81 8.97 -4.40
CA THR A 23 12.83 10.41 -4.72
C THR A 23 12.67 11.29 -3.48
N HIS A 24 11.80 10.91 -2.54
CA HIS A 24 11.53 11.72 -1.34
C HIS A 24 12.51 11.47 -0.19
N ALA A 25 13.13 10.29 -0.12
CA ALA A 25 14.10 9.93 0.91
C ALA A 25 15.54 10.37 0.59
N ARG A 26 15.82 10.90 -0.60
CA ARG A 26 17.19 11.32 -1.02
C ARG A 26 17.91 12.23 -0.02
N ASN A 27 17.16 13.13 0.64
CA ASN A 27 17.72 14.11 1.58
C ASN A 27 17.27 13.89 3.03
N ARG A 28 16.62 12.77 3.34
CA ARG A 28 16.08 12.48 4.69
C ARG A 28 16.39 11.03 5.07
N LYS A 29 16.93 10.79 6.27
CA LYS A 29 17.14 9.43 6.84
C LYS A 29 15.79 8.78 7.20
N LEU A 30 14.98 8.48 6.20
CA LEU A 30 13.69 7.83 6.35
C LEU A 30 13.86 6.32 6.18
N LYS A 31 13.16 5.54 7.00
CA LYS A 31 13.07 4.08 6.86
C LYS A 31 11.89 3.75 5.95
N MET A 32 12.12 2.92 4.93
CA MET A 32 11.05 2.47 4.03
C MET A 32 10.06 1.59 4.82
N LEU A 33 8.78 1.95 4.77
CA LEU A 33 7.69 1.15 5.34
C LEU A 33 7.32 -0.01 4.41
N ASP A 34 6.63 -1.03 4.95
CA ASP A 34 6.23 -2.21 4.18
C ASP A 34 5.41 -1.79 2.95
N PRO A 35 5.88 -2.07 1.72
CA PRO A 35 5.23 -1.60 0.50
C PRO A 35 4.04 -2.48 0.09
N TYR A 36 3.73 -3.53 0.86
CA TYR A 36 2.63 -4.43 0.57
C TYR A 36 1.35 -3.84 1.16
N PRO A 37 0.40 -3.36 0.32
CA PRO A 37 -0.85 -2.87 0.84
C PRO A 37 -1.63 -4.05 1.41
N ARG A 38 -1.62 -4.19 2.73
CA ARG A 38 -2.42 -5.17 3.48
C ARG A 38 -3.86 -4.66 3.54
N LEU A 39 -4.52 -4.70 2.39
CA LEU A 39 -5.87 -4.20 2.18
C LEU A 39 -6.75 -5.35 1.67
N ILE A 40 -7.89 -5.56 2.32
CA ILE A 40 -8.89 -6.56 1.91
C ILE A 40 -10.13 -5.79 1.46
N TYR A 41 -10.46 -5.87 0.18
CA TYR A 41 -11.67 -5.26 -0.38
C TYR A 41 -12.79 -6.30 -0.46
N VAL A 42 -13.90 -6.03 0.23
CA VAL A 42 -15.10 -6.87 0.18
C VAL A 42 -16.20 -6.08 -0.53
N LYS A 43 -16.63 -6.57 -1.68
CA LYS A 43 -17.67 -5.94 -2.50
C LYS A 43 -18.97 -5.79 -1.68
N GLY A 44 -19.47 -4.56 -1.55
CA GLY A 44 -20.70 -4.24 -0.82
C GLY A 44 -20.54 -3.98 0.67
N VAL A 45 -19.35 -4.20 1.24
CA VAL A 45 -19.07 -3.91 2.66
C VAL A 45 -18.06 -2.76 2.79
N GLY A 46 -17.00 -2.78 1.99
CA GLY A 46 -15.97 -1.75 2.00
C GLY A 46 -14.56 -2.31 2.03
N LEU A 47 -13.61 -1.45 2.39
CA LEU A 47 -12.18 -1.75 2.41
C LEU A 47 -11.69 -1.88 3.85
N PHE A 48 -11.00 -2.98 4.15
CA PHE A 48 -10.40 -3.24 5.45
C PHE A 48 -8.88 -3.14 5.36
N SER A 49 -8.27 -2.36 6.25
CA SER A 49 -6.81 -2.37 6.42
C SER A 49 -6.40 -3.32 7.53
N VAL A 50 -5.40 -4.16 7.25
CA VAL A 50 -4.82 -5.10 8.19
C VAL A 50 -3.35 -4.74 8.44
N GLY A 51 -2.89 -4.93 9.67
CA GLY A 51 -1.56 -4.52 10.12
C GLY A 51 -1.23 -5.14 11.46
N THR A 52 0.07 -5.24 11.79
CA THR A 52 0.54 -5.79 13.07
C THR A 52 0.24 -4.87 14.24
N ASP A 53 0.17 -3.56 13.97
CA ASP A 53 0.00 -2.52 14.97
C ASP A 53 -1.02 -1.48 14.51
N LEU A 54 -1.68 -0.82 15.46
CA LEU A 54 -2.69 0.21 15.21
C LEU A 54 -2.17 1.34 14.29
N LYS A 55 -0.88 1.69 14.42
CA LYS A 55 -0.21 2.68 13.57
C LYS A 55 -0.11 2.21 12.12
N SER A 56 0.22 0.94 11.89
CA SER A 56 0.30 0.35 10.55
C SER A 56 -1.08 0.28 9.87
N CYS A 57 -2.13 -0.08 10.61
CA CYS A 57 -3.50 -0.09 10.10
C CYS A 57 -3.97 1.32 9.70
N LYS A 58 -3.64 2.35 10.49
CA LYS A 58 -3.97 3.75 10.19
C LYS A 58 -3.27 4.24 8.93
N ILE A 59 -1.97 3.97 8.78
CA ILE A 59 -1.22 4.34 7.56
C ILE A 59 -1.82 3.67 6.32
N ASN A 60 -2.16 2.38 6.41
CA ASN A 60 -2.75 1.64 5.30
C ASN A 60 -4.17 2.16 4.94
N ALA A 61 -4.97 2.54 5.95
CA ALA A 61 -6.29 3.12 5.73
C ALA A 61 -6.20 4.51 5.07
N ASP A 62 -5.27 5.35 5.52
CA ASP A 62 -5.04 6.68 4.96
C ASP A 62 -4.63 6.61 3.49
N PHE A 63 -3.69 5.71 3.19
CA PHE A 63 -3.24 5.46 1.82
C PHE A 63 -4.38 5.04 0.88
N SER A 64 -5.38 4.32 1.41
CA SER A 64 -6.55 3.93 0.63
C SER A 64 -7.53 5.08 0.41
N ARG A 65 -7.67 5.97 1.38
CA ARG A 65 -8.62 7.08 1.35
C ARG A 65 -8.20 8.15 0.33
N ASP A 66 -6.90 8.39 0.18
CA ASP A 66 -6.31 9.32 -0.79
C ASP A 66 -6.39 8.83 -2.26
N LYS A 67 -6.82 7.59 -2.49
CA LYS A 67 -6.83 6.94 -3.81
C LYS A 67 -8.22 6.55 -4.32
N CYS A 68 -9.28 6.90 -3.56
CA CYS A 68 -10.67 6.72 -3.97
C CYS A 68 -11.15 7.83 -4.91
#